data_AF-A0A918Q0R9-F1
#
_entry.id   AF-A0A918Q0R9-F1
#
_cell.length_a   1.000
_cell.length_b   1.000
_cell.length_c   1.000
_cell.angle_alpha   90.00
_cell.angle_beta   90.00
_cell.angle_gamma   90.00
#
_symmetry.space_group_name_H-M   'P 1'
#
loop_
_entity.id
_entity.type
_entity.pdbx_description
1 polymer ?
#
loop_
_entity_poly.entity_id
_entity_poly.type
_entity_poly.pdbx_seq_one_letter_code
_entity_poly.pdbx_strand_id
1 'polypeptide(L)'
;MTFAPRTWSVGEVVTAAMLNVEIRDQLNSMFAAWTSYTPTWTGATTNPAIGNGTLVGRHMKIGRTCHVHARLIVGSSTTFGSGNLSLGLPFTAAGTMPGVLTAMANRDPASPNFILGAADLSNSATTTGTIWLANPSTPGDWNAWASGAPWTLAAGDVVKVYGTYQTAT
;
A
#
# COMPACT_ATOMS: atom_id res chain seq x y z
N MET A 1 2.56 -12.61 -15.55
CA MET A 1 3.94 -12.92 -15.15
C MET A 1 3.97 -14.33 -14.59
N THR A 2 4.74 -15.22 -15.19
CA THR A 2 5.03 -16.53 -14.58
C THR A 2 6.12 -16.31 -13.53
N PHE A 3 5.96 -16.86 -12.33
CA PHE A 3 6.95 -16.75 -11.24
C PHE A 3 8.08 -17.77 -11.36
N ALA A 4 7.98 -18.66 -12.34
CA ALA A 4 8.99 -19.65 -12.70
C ALA A 4 9.07 -19.66 -14.23
N PRO A 5 10.12 -19.06 -14.82
CA PRO A 5 10.38 -19.19 -16.25
C PRO A 5 10.41 -20.66 -16.65
N ARG A 6 9.92 -20.96 -17.84
CA ARG A 6 9.93 -22.32 -18.37
C ARG A 6 11.36 -22.87 -18.49
N THR A 7 11.55 -24.13 -18.12
CA THR A 7 12.74 -24.90 -18.47
C THR A 7 12.68 -25.32 -19.94
N TRP A 8 13.70 -24.96 -20.71
CA TRP A 8 13.82 -25.29 -22.13
C TRP A 8 14.57 -26.59 -22.32
N SER A 9 14.08 -27.44 -23.23
CA SER A 9 14.77 -28.66 -23.63
C SER A 9 15.45 -28.48 -25.00
N VAL A 10 16.55 -29.20 -25.21
CA VAL A 10 17.27 -29.17 -26.49
C VAL A 10 16.34 -29.66 -27.61
N GLY A 11 16.31 -28.92 -28.73
CA GLY A 11 15.54 -29.28 -29.92
C GLY A 11 14.06 -28.89 -29.88
N GLU A 12 13.59 -28.20 -28.84
CA GLU A 12 12.21 -27.70 -28.78
C GLU A 12 11.97 -26.55 -29.77
N VAL A 13 10.80 -26.57 -30.42
CA VAL A 13 10.36 -25.45 -31.26
C VAL A 13 9.84 -24.32 -30.38
N VAL A 14 10.52 -23.18 -30.44
CA VAL A 14 10.12 -21.95 -29.74
C VAL A 14 9.03 -21.25 -30.55
N THR A 15 7.81 -21.22 -30.01
CA THR A 15 6.67 -20.54 -30.66
C THR A 15 6.59 -19.06 -30.25
N ALA A 16 5.91 -18.25 -31.07
CA ALA A 16 5.62 -16.85 -30.72
C ALA A 16 4.85 -16.73 -29.39
N ALA A 17 3.94 -17.66 -29.10
CA ALA A 17 3.22 -17.69 -27.82
C ALA A 17 4.18 -17.88 -26.63
N MET A 18 5.18 -18.76 -26.77
CA MET A 18 6.20 -18.96 -25.73
C MET A 18 7.09 -17.72 -25.56
N LEU A 19 7.52 -17.07 -26.65
CA LEU A 19 8.27 -15.82 -26.58
C LEU A 19 7.47 -14.70 -25.90
N ASN A 20 6.18 -14.61 -26.21
CA ASN A 20 5.29 -13.64 -25.60
C ASN A 20 5.19 -13.83 -24.07
N VAL A 21 4.99 -15.06 -23.61
CA VAL A 21 4.84 -15.36 -22.18
C VAL A 21 6.17 -15.26 -21.42
N GLU A 22 7.22 -15.87 -21.95
CA GLU A 22 8.49 -16.04 -21.24
C GLU A 22 9.42 -14.83 -21.33
N ILE A 23 9.27 -13.99 -22.36
CA ILE A 23 10.13 -12.81 -22.57
C ILE A 23 9.32 -11.53 -22.49
N ARG A 24 8.40 -11.31 -23.43
CA ARG A 24 7.70 -10.03 -23.54
C ARG A 24 6.92 -9.70 -22.28
N ASP A 25 6.12 -10.64 -21.77
CA ASP A 25 5.28 -10.42 -20.58
C ASP A 25 6.12 -10.28 -19.30
N GLN A 26 7.28 -10.93 -19.24
CA GLN A 26 8.24 -10.75 -18.14
C GLN A 26 8.85 -9.35 -18.18
N LEU A 27 9.34 -8.90 -19.33
CA LEU A 27 9.88 -7.55 -19.50
C LEU A 27 8.80 -6.48 -19.26
N ASN A 28 7.57 -6.70 -19.74
CA ASN A 28 6.46 -5.80 -19.49
C ASN A 28 6.19 -5.63 -17.99
N SER A 29 6.39 -6.65 -17.16
CA SER A 29 6.23 -6.50 -15.70
C SER A 29 7.20 -5.49 -15.07
N MET A 30 8.35 -5.24 -15.73
CA MET A 30 9.40 -4.32 -15.27
C MET A 30 9.25 -2.91 -15.87
N PHE A 31 8.75 -2.81 -17.10
CA PHE A 31 8.71 -1.57 -17.89
C PHE A 31 7.31 -0.93 -18.01
N ALA A 32 6.24 -1.69 -17.75
CA ALA A 32 4.89 -1.16 -17.84
C ALA A 32 4.63 -0.07 -16.79
N ALA A 33 3.65 0.78 -17.06
CA ALA A 33 3.14 1.73 -16.09
C ALA A 33 2.66 1.01 -14.82
N TRP A 34 2.68 1.71 -13.68
CA TRP A 34 2.15 1.18 -12.43
C TRP A 34 0.65 0.89 -12.58
N THR A 35 0.22 -0.26 -12.07
CA THR A 35 -1.17 -0.69 -12.11
C THR A 35 -1.94 0.00 -10.99
N SER A 36 -3.06 0.64 -11.33
CA SER A 36 -3.96 1.22 -10.34
C SER A 36 -4.74 0.13 -9.59
N TYR A 37 -4.99 0.38 -8.31
CA TYR A 37 -5.88 -0.42 -7.47
C TYR A 37 -6.59 0.49 -6.48
N THR A 38 -7.71 0.04 -5.92
CA THR A 38 -8.38 0.75 -4.83
C THR A 38 -8.14 -0.01 -3.53
N PRO A 39 -7.33 0.53 -2.60
CA PRO A 39 -7.16 -0.08 -1.29
C PRO A 39 -8.52 -0.21 -0.58
N THR A 40 -8.72 -1.32 0.13
CA THR A 40 -9.75 -1.35 1.17
C THR A 40 -9.33 -0.41 2.31
N TRP A 41 -10.29 0.15 3.03
CA TRP A 41 -10.02 0.96 4.22
C TRP A 41 -10.84 0.42 5.37
N THR A 42 -10.15 -0.06 6.40
CA THR A 42 -10.76 -0.78 7.51
C THR A 42 -10.37 -0.18 8.85
N GLY A 43 -11.28 -0.29 9.81
CA GLY A 43 -11.03 0.03 11.21
C GLY A 43 -11.16 -1.23 12.06
N ALA A 44 -10.38 -1.33 13.13
CA ALA A 44 -10.36 -2.51 13.99
C ALA A 44 -11.73 -2.80 14.67
N THR A 45 -12.62 -1.81 14.76
CA THR A 45 -13.96 -1.97 15.35
C THR A 45 -15.07 -1.59 14.37
N THR A 46 -15.01 -0.39 13.79
CA THR A 46 -15.96 0.01 12.74
C THR A 46 -15.22 0.58 11.55
N ASN A 47 -15.69 0.22 10.35
CA ASN A 47 -15.03 0.63 9.12
C ASN A 47 -15.30 2.11 8.81
N PRO A 48 -14.27 2.83 8.32
CA PRO A 48 -14.41 4.16 7.75
C PRO A 48 -15.34 4.20 6.52
N ALA A 49 -15.87 5.38 6.22
CA ALA A 49 -16.52 5.67 4.95
C ALA A 49 -15.83 6.85 4.25
N ILE A 50 -15.37 6.64 3.02
CA ILE A 50 -14.63 7.66 2.27
C ILE A 50 -15.47 8.90 1.93
N GLY A 51 -16.78 8.74 1.72
CA GLY A 51 -17.67 9.84 1.34
C GLY A 51 -17.21 10.52 0.05
N ASN A 52 -17.12 11.86 0.07
CA ASN A 52 -16.59 12.68 -1.02
C ASN A 52 -15.05 12.79 -1.04
N GLY A 53 -14.35 12.06 -0.18
CA GLY A 53 -12.89 11.94 -0.22
C GLY A 53 -12.41 11.09 -1.41
N THR A 54 -11.10 10.89 -1.51
CA THR A 54 -10.49 10.05 -2.56
C THR A 54 -9.54 9.04 -1.93
N LEU A 55 -9.75 7.75 -2.18
CA LEU A 55 -8.81 6.69 -1.82
C LEU A 55 -8.37 5.95 -3.08
N VAL A 56 -7.08 6.07 -3.41
CA VAL A 56 -6.51 5.47 -4.61
C VAL A 56 -5.16 4.83 -4.30
N GLY A 57 -4.83 3.78 -5.03
CA GLY A 57 -3.56 3.08 -4.94
C GLY A 57 -2.98 2.81 -6.31
N ARG A 58 -1.67 2.61 -6.34
CA ARG A 58 -0.97 2.05 -7.50
C ARG A 58 0.18 1.18 -7.04
N HIS A 59 0.53 0.18 -7.85
CA HIS A 59 1.62 -0.73 -7.54
C HIS A 59 2.41 -1.11 -8.80
N MET A 60 3.63 -1.56 -8.58
CA MET A 60 4.45 -2.25 -9.56
C MET A 60 5.00 -3.50 -8.90
N LYS A 61 4.79 -4.65 -9.53
CA LYS A 61 5.20 -5.95 -8.99
C LYS A 61 6.17 -6.62 -9.94
N ILE A 62 7.37 -6.92 -9.44
CA ILE A 62 8.44 -7.61 -10.17
C ILE A 62 8.84 -8.84 -9.36
N GLY A 63 8.55 -10.03 -9.89
CA GLY A 63 8.60 -11.26 -9.11
C GLY A 63 7.77 -11.15 -7.84
N ARG A 64 8.40 -11.37 -6.67
CA ARG A 64 7.80 -11.22 -5.35
C ARG A 64 7.98 -9.83 -4.74
N THR A 65 8.73 -8.95 -5.36
CA THR A 65 8.94 -7.57 -4.88
C THR A 65 7.80 -6.70 -5.37
N CYS A 66 7.09 -6.05 -4.44
CA CYS A 66 6.02 -5.12 -4.77
C CYS A 66 6.35 -3.72 -4.28
N HIS A 67 6.48 -2.78 -5.20
CA HIS A 67 6.43 -1.35 -4.91
C HIS A 67 4.97 -0.92 -4.86
N VAL A 68 4.58 -0.21 -3.82
CA VAL A 68 3.18 0.19 -3.59
C VAL A 68 3.12 1.64 -3.15
N HIS A 69 2.05 2.32 -3.56
CA HIS A 69 1.72 3.66 -3.09
C HIS A 69 0.20 3.82 -3.00
N ALA A 70 -0.33 3.96 -1.79
CA ALA A 70 -1.70 4.31 -1.49
C ALA A 70 -1.78 5.77 -1.02
N ARG A 71 -2.86 6.46 -1.42
CA ARG A 71 -3.15 7.83 -1.02
C ARG A 71 -4.64 7.98 -0.70
N LEU A 72 -4.90 8.49 0.50
CA LEU A 72 -6.17 8.96 0.98
C LEU A 72 -6.16 10.49 1.00
N ILE A 73 -7.15 11.13 0.40
CA ILE A 73 -7.46 12.55 0.55
C ILE A 73 -8.81 12.62 1.26
N VAL A 74 -8.83 13.28 2.41
CA VAL A 74 -10.01 13.38 3.26
C VAL A 74 -10.98 14.40 2.65
N GLY A 75 -12.25 14.01 2.56
CA GLY A 75 -13.35 14.88 2.14
C GLY A 75 -14.16 15.36 3.34
N SER A 76 -15.01 16.37 3.12
CA SER A 76 -15.85 16.93 4.19
C SER A 76 -16.90 15.95 4.73
N SER A 77 -17.22 14.89 3.99
CA SER A 77 -18.15 13.84 4.42
C SER A 77 -17.44 12.51 4.73
N THR A 78 -16.10 12.50 4.84
CA THR A 78 -15.33 11.32 5.22
C THR A 78 -15.52 11.01 6.71
N THR A 79 -15.76 9.75 7.05
CA THR A 79 -15.81 9.27 8.45
C THR A 79 -14.73 8.22 8.68
N PHE A 80 -14.07 8.25 9.84
CA PHE A 80 -12.91 7.41 10.14
C PHE A 80 -13.25 6.11 10.89
N GLY A 81 -14.53 5.83 11.17
CA GLY A 81 -14.91 4.67 11.97
C GLY A 81 -14.24 4.67 13.35
N SER A 82 -13.84 3.50 13.84
CA SER A 82 -13.23 3.34 15.16
C SER A 82 -12.21 2.20 15.22
N GLY A 83 -11.28 2.35 16.17
CA GLY A 83 -10.10 1.49 16.29
C GLY A 83 -8.98 1.90 15.33
N ASN A 84 -7.92 1.09 15.29
CA ASN A 84 -6.76 1.33 14.43
C ASN A 84 -7.16 1.18 12.97
N LEU A 85 -6.68 2.11 12.14
CA LEU A 85 -6.98 2.17 10.72
C LEU A 85 -5.89 1.52 9.89
N SER A 86 -6.31 0.79 8.86
CA SER A 86 -5.43 0.09 7.94
C SER A 86 -5.91 0.19 6.50
N LEU A 87 -4.97 0.08 5.57
CA LEU A 87 -5.23 0.08 4.13
C LEU A 87 -4.97 -1.30 3.54
N GLY A 88 -5.77 -1.72 2.57
CA GLY A 88 -5.57 -2.94 1.82
C GLY A 88 -4.28 -2.92 1.00
N LEU A 89 -3.53 -4.02 1.05
CA LEU A 89 -2.40 -4.26 0.16
C LEU A 89 -2.91 -4.81 -1.18
N PRO A 90 -2.22 -4.52 -2.30
CA PRO A 90 -2.61 -5.06 -3.60
C PRO A 90 -2.38 -6.58 -3.71
N PHE A 91 -1.45 -7.14 -2.92
CA PHE A 91 -1.16 -8.55 -2.84
C PHE A 91 -0.88 -8.95 -1.39
N THR A 92 -1.11 -10.21 -1.05
CA THR A 92 -0.76 -10.75 0.26
C THR A 92 0.76 -10.67 0.47
N ALA A 93 1.17 -10.17 1.63
CA ALA A 93 2.56 -10.09 2.05
C ALA A 93 3.17 -11.48 2.26
N ALA A 94 4.50 -11.56 2.24
CA ALA A 94 5.22 -12.82 2.47
C ALA A 94 4.94 -13.42 3.85
N GLY A 95 5.03 -14.74 3.95
CA GLY A 95 4.83 -15.47 5.21
C GLY A 95 5.96 -15.31 6.23
N THR A 96 7.05 -14.63 5.86
CA THR A 96 8.16 -14.28 6.76
C THR A 96 8.80 -12.99 6.27
N MET A 97 9.20 -12.13 7.21
CA MET A 97 9.95 -10.88 6.97
C MET A 97 9.42 -10.04 5.78
N PRO A 98 8.11 -9.76 5.70
CA PRO A 98 7.52 -9.08 4.53
C PRO A 98 8.03 -7.64 4.36
N GLY A 99 8.50 -6.99 5.44
CA GLY A 99 9.08 -5.66 5.43
C GLY A 99 8.18 -4.60 6.07
N VAL A 100 8.57 -3.35 5.89
CA VAL A 100 7.90 -2.17 6.46
C VAL A 100 7.59 -1.17 5.36
N LEU A 101 6.41 -0.54 5.43
CA LEU A 101 6.04 0.56 4.55
C LEU A 101 6.16 1.89 5.29
N THR A 102 6.50 2.96 4.57
CA THR A 102 6.48 4.32 5.11
C THR A 102 5.07 4.86 5.07
N ALA A 103 4.66 5.55 6.13
CA ALA A 103 3.42 6.31 6.18
C ALA A 103 3.73 7.81 6.32
N MET A 104 2.85 8.65 5.80
CA MET A 104 2.92 10.10 5.94
C MET A 104 1.51 10.66 6.07
N ALA A 105 1.32 11.58 7.01
CA ALA A 105 0.13 12.41 7.11
C ALA A 105 0.50 13.87 6.86
N ASN A 106 -0.19 14.51 5.93
CA ASN A 106 -0.04 15.93 5.57
C ASN A 106 -1.31 16.68 5.99
N ARG A 107 -1.14 17.85 6.61
CA ARG A 107 -2.22 18.81 6.81
C ARG A 107 -2.43 19.67 5.58
N ASP A 108 -3.70 20.00 5.33
CA ASP A 108 -4.18 20.96 4.33
C ASP A 108 -3.34 22.25 4.30
N PRO A 109 -3.14 22.88 3.12
CA PRO A 109 -2.36 24.12 2.94
C PRO A 109 -2.70 25.29 3.85
N ALA A 110 -3.87 25.34 4.51
CA ALA A 110 -4.17 26.40 5.48
C ALA A 110 -3.30 26.33 6.76
N SER A 111 -2.72 25.17 7.08
CA SER A 111 -1.79 24.98 8.20
C SER A 111 -0.78 23.88 7.85
N PRO A 112 0.13 24.13 6.91
CA PRO A 112 0.93 23.10 6.27
C PRO A 112 1.89 22.48 7.29
N ASN A 113 1.71 21.19 7.52
CA ASN A 113 2.62 20.38 8.31
C ASN A 113 2.59 18.94 7.81
N PHE A 114 3.61 18.16 8.12
CA PHE A 114 3.63 16.74 7.86
C PHE A 114 4.26 15.99 9.01
N ILE A 115 3.83 14.74 9.18
CA ILE A 115 4.53 13.79 10.04
C ILE A 115 4.78 12.50 9.27
N LEU A 116 5.85 11.83 9.64
CA LEU A 116 6.22 10.52 9.13
C LEU A 116 5.75 9.43 10.09
N GLY A 117 5.69 8.23 9.53
CA GLY A 117 5.33 7.03 10.23
C GLY A 117 5.71 5.80 9.44
N ALA A 118 5.21 4.65 9.90
CA ALA A 118 5.53 3.35 9.35
C ALA A 118 4.37 2.39 9.59
N ALA A 119 4.27 1.41 8.70
CA ALA A 119 3.37 0.28 8.81
C ALA A 119 4.21 -0.99 8.74
N ASP A 120 4.39 -1.64 9.88
CA ASP A 120 5.06 -2.93 9.97
C ASP A 120 4.08 -4.02 9.48
N LEU A 121 4.48 -4.74 8.44
CA LEU A 121 3.61 -5.76 7.84
C LEU A 121 3.76 -7.06 8.62
N SER A 122 2.64 -7.61 9.09
CA SER A 122 2.64 -8.96 9.64
C SER A 122 2.84 -10.00 8.53
N ASN A 123 3.33 -11.17 8.92
CA ASN A 123 3.40 -12.31 8.00
C ASN A 123 2.04 -12.60 7.37
N SER A 124 2.02 -12.83 6.05
CA SER A 124 0.80 -13.11 5.29
C SER A 124 -0.28 -12.03 5.36
N ALA A 125 0.09 -10.79 5.69
CA ALA A 125 -0.86 -9.68 5.78
C ALA A 125 -1.53 -9.37 4.43
N THR A 126 -2.82 -9.05 4.46
CA THR A 126 -3.57 -8.49 3.32
C THR A 126 -3.83 -6.98 3.46
N THR A 127 -3.44 -6.40 4.58
CA THR A 127 -3.54 -4.96 4.88
C THR A 127 -2.22 -4.47 5.46
N THR A 128 -2.07 -3.15 5.60
CA THR A 128 -0.93 -2.53 6.27
C THR A 128 -0.82 -2.86 7.76
N GLY A 129 -1.83 -3.50 8.35
CA GLY A 129 -1.96 -3.59 9.81
C GLY A 129 -2.07 -2.19 10.43
N THR A 130 -1.65 -2.07 11.70
CA THR A 130 -1.60 -0.77 12.37
C THR A 130 -0.56 0.13 11.70
N ILE A 131 -1.02 1.26 11.20
CA ILE A 131 -0.15 2.35 10.76
C ILE A 131 0.20 3.19 11.98
N TRP A 132 1.48 3.37 12.26
CA TRP A 132 1.97 4.19 13.35
C TRP A 132 2.53 5.50 12.80
N LEU A 133 2.17 6.62 13.42
CA LEU A 133 2.57 7.96 13.02
C LEU A 133 3.20 8.68 14.22
N ALA A 134 4.21 9.51 13.99
CA ALA A 134 4.88 10.26 15.06
C ALA A 134 3.87 11.04 15.92
N ASN A 135 4.00 10.95 17.25
CA ASN A 135 3.15 11.67 18.18
C ASN A 135 3.53 13.16 18.17
N PRO A 136 2.60 14.09 17.89
CA PRO A 136 2.91 15.52 17.84
C PRO A 136 3.06 16.16 19.23
N SER A 137 2.64 15.47 20.30
CA SER A 137 2.64 15.98 21.68
C SER A 137 3.77 15.42 22.54
N THR A 138 4.26 14.22 22.25
CA THR A 138 5.36 13.58 23.00
C THR A 138 6.50 13.21 22.06
N PRO A 139 7.64 13.95 22.08
CA PRO A 139 8.79 13.63 21.24
C PRO A 139 9.30 12.21 21.47
N GLY A 140 9.47 11.44 20.40
CA GLY A 140 9.93 10.05 20.43
C GLY A 140 8.83 8.99 20.43
N ASP A 141 7.60 9.37 20.80
CA ASP A 141 6.46 8.45 20.79
C ASP A 141 5.77 8.39 19.43
N TRP A 142 5.06 7.30 19.19
CA TRP A 142 4.27 7.07 17.99
C TRP A 142 2.84 6.70 18.39
N ASN A 143 1.86 7.28 17.71
CA ASN A 143 0.45 6.97 17.89
C ASN A 143 -0.04 6.11 16.73
N ALA A 144 -0.89 5.13 17.03
CA ALA A 144 -1.63 4.43 15.98
C ALA A 144 -2.54 5.41 15.24
N TRP A 145 -2.61 5.27 13.92
CA TRP A 145 -3.58 6.00 13.12
C TRP A 145 -4.99 5.52 13.48
N ALA A 146 -5.79 6.44 14.00
CA ALA A 146 -7.15 6.20 14.47
C ALA A 146 -7.96 7.48 14.30
N SER A 147 -9.28 7.43 14.52
CA SER A 147 -10.09 8.64 14.56
C SER A 147 -9.55 9.61 15.62
N GLY A 148 -9.07 10.79 15.19
CA GLY A 148 -8.49 11.83 16.06
C GLY A 148 -6.97 11.76 16.26
N ALA A 149 -6.29 10.73 15.76
CA ALA A 149 -4.84 10.59 15.83
C ALA A 149 -4.26 10.41 14.41
N PRO A 150 -3.12 11.00 14.06
CA PRO A 150 -2.18 11.78 14.89
C PRO A 150 -2.73 13.14 15.33
N TRP A 151 -3.72 13.64 14.60
CA TRP A 151 -4.62 14.73 14.95
C TRP A 151 -5.95 14.45 14.24
N THR A 152 -6.97 15.26 14.49
CA THR A 152 -8.24 15.18 13.76
C THR A 152 -8.03 15.60 12.30
N LEU A 153 -7.97 14.62 11.41
CA LEU A 153 -7.86 14.88 9.97
C LEU A 153 -9.14 15.54 9.43
N ALA A 154 -8.98 16.62 8.68
CA ALA A 154 -10.07 17.40 8.10
C ALA A 154 -10.06 17.32 6.56
N ALA A 155 -11.09 17.88 5.92
CA ALA A 155 -11.16 17.93 4.45
C ALA A 155 -9.89 18.60 3.88
N GLY A 156 -9.28 17.97 2.87
CA GLY A 156 -8.02 18.42 2.26
C GLY A 156 -6.77 17.74 2.83
N ASP A 157 -6.85 17.18 4.05
CA ASP A 157 -5.73 16.43 4.63
C ASP A 157 -5.45 15.16 3.83
N VAL A 158 -4.19 14.74 3.81
CA VAL A 158 -3.72 13.61 2.98
C VAL A 158 -2.96 12.61 3.83
N VAL A 159 -3.34 11.33 3.73
CA VAL A 159 -2.56 10.21 4.26
C VAL A 159 -2.01 9.39 3.11
N LYS A 160 -0.71 9.07 3.15
CA LYS A 160 -0.02 8.25 2.15
C LYS A 160 0.65 7.08 2.85
N VAL A 161 0.59 5.91 2.22
CA VAL A 161 1.37 4.74 2.64
C VAL A 161 2.05 4.18 1.41
N TYR A 162 3.38 4.05 1.44
CA TYR A 162 4.16 3.68 0.28
C TYR A 162 5.47 3.00 0.66
N GLY A 163 6.04 2.28 -0.29
CA GLY A 163 7.32 1.60 -0.10
C GLY A 163 7.38 0.29 -0.87
N THR A 164 8.23 -0.60 -0.37
CA THR A 164 8.49 -1.90 -0.97
C THR A 164 8.26 -2.97 0.06
N TYR A 165 7.57 -4.04 -0.32
CA TYR A 165 7.42 -5.23 0.52
C TYR A 165 7.54 -6.51 -0.32
N GLN A 166 7.81 -7.61 0.36
CA GLN A 166 7.80 -8.93 -0.24
C GLN A 166 6.39 -9.51 -0.22
N THR A 167 5.94 -10.06 -1.35
CA THR A 167 4.64 -10.72 -1.52
C THR A 167 4.77 -12.24 -1.38
N ALA A 168 3.68 -12.92 -1.01
CA ALA A 168 3.65 -14.38 -0.85
C ALA A 168 3.89 -15.13 -2.19
N THR A 169 3.30 -14.62 -3.25
CA THR A 169 3.43 -15.09 -4.64
C THR A 169 3.77 -13.90 -5.48
#